data_AF-A0A6S7HV41-F1
#
_entry.id   AF-A0A6S7HV41-F1
#
_cell.length_a   1.000
_cell.length_b   1.000
_cell.length_c   1.000
_cell.angle_alpha   90.00
_cell.angle_beta   90.00
_cell.angle_gamma   90.00
#
_symmetry.space_group_name_H-M   'P 1'
#
loop_
_entity.id
_entity.type
_entity.pdbx_description
1 polymer ?
#
loop_
_entity_poly.entity_id
_entity_poly.type
_entity_poly.pdbx_seq_one_letter_code
_entity_poly.pdbx_strand_id
1 'polypeptide(L)'
;MKMIIQYNNRYQPLRNREKKKYPVTSRVPNYKALIPINLTSTRKVPSRESGFAVPKFMFINICSLAKTKNRVRAVVALEADLVNNDIDVCVVSESHLKPEMPDAVVTIHNYSIFRRDRSWEGRDMRAKGGVAIYVRNNLKVIDIYRSSLYELIGVTLLLPTGNRMSIYGFYHPPRHNYLESDLLDYLINISDDVLDKYPDTVIVCGGDLNSLDIKHLEELSGWDAMVDFSTRGNTCLDNCLTNRIDLFSKCYPFHMLTKTDHIGVILPAGTKLKPMRRKVEFRDCRKHRKEDFHKALAEEDWEDVSQSTNVNDAVNCLERKIMDHMNKCMPTKTVSISSSDPYWMSPLIKSLLKSKSRIARSQKDRLSLINKRISDVICQNRRNFRAL
;
A
#
# COMPACT_ATOMS: atom_id res chain seq x y z
N MET A 1 20.85 9.28 -64.09
CA MET A 1 21.94 8.79 -63.22
C MET A 1 21.33 8.24 -61.95
N LYS A 2 21.25 6.91 -61.83
CA LYS A 2 20.71 6.21 -60.66
C LYS A 2 21.73 6.29 -59.52
N MET A 3 21.33 6.72 -58.32
CA MET A 3 22.09 6.44 -57.11
C MET A 3 21.20 5.73 -56.09
N ILE A 4 21.66 4.52 -55.79
CA ILE A 4 21.10 3.50 -54.93
C ILE A 4 21.42 3.90 -53.49
N ILE A 5 20.41 4.03 -52.62
CA ILE A 5 20.62 4.10 -51.17
C ILE A 5 20.44 2.68 -50.62
N GLN A 6 21.55 1.99 -50.40
CA GLN A 6 21.59 0.71 -49.69
C GLN A 6 21.31 0.93 -48.20
N TYR A 7 20.21 0.33 -47.72
CA TYR A 7 19.98 0.11 -46.30
C TYR A 7 20.89 -1.01 -45.80
N ASN A 8 21.96 -0.68 -45.08
CA ASN A 8 22.77 -1.66 -44.38
C ASN A 8 22.15 -1.96 -43.00
N ASN A 9 21.40 -3.06 -42.94
CA ASN A 9 21.00 -3.75 -41.71
C ASN A 9 22.25 -4.32 -41.02
N ARG A 10 22.64 -3.77 -39.87
CA ARG A 10 23.46 -4.47 -38.88
C ARG A 10 22.73 -4.51 -37.54
N TYR A 11 21.86 -5.51 -37.40
CA TYR A 11 21.44 -6.01 -36.10
C TYR A 11 22.66 -6.67 -35.43
N GLN A 12 23.24 -6.01 -34.43
CA GLN A 12 24.10 -6.68 -33.44
C GLN A 12 23.24 -7.07 -32.23
N PRO A 13 23.25 -8.33 -31.79
CA PRO A 13 22.49 -8.75 -30.62
C PRO A 13 23.08 -8.12 -29.35
N LEU A 14 22.22 -7.46 -28.57
CA LEU A 14 22.53 -6.97 -27.24
C LEU A 14 23.04 -8.13 -26.37
N ARG A 15 24.32 -8.06 -26.01
CA ARG A 15 24.97 -8.96 -25.04
C ARG A 15 24.14 -9.02 -23.76
N ASN A 16 23.95 -10.25 -23.28
CA ASN A 16 23.40 -10.57 -21.96
C ASN A 16 24.00 -9.64 -20.90
N ARG A 17 23.20 -8.69 -20.37
CA ARG A 17 23.52 -8.03 -19.12
C ARG A 17 23.38 -9.07 -18.02
N GLU A 18 24.50 -9.62 -17.59
CA GLU A 18 24.62 -10.33 -16.32
C GLU A 18 23.95 -9.49 -15.24
N LYS A 19 22.92 -10.06 -14.60
CA LYS A 19 22.34 -9.50 -13.38
C LYS A 19 23.44 -9.54 -12.32
N LYS A 20 24.13 -8.41 -12.11
CA LYS A 20 24.95 -8.21 -10.91
C LYS A 20 24.03 -8.41 -9.69
N LYS A 21 24.12 -9.59 -9.07
CA LYS A 21 23.61 -9.80 -7.71
C LYS A 21 24.49 -8.96 -6.80
N TYR A 22 23.97 -7.84 -6.34
CA TYR A 22 24.58 -7.12 -5.23
C TYR A 22 24.47 -8.02 -3.99
N PRO A 23 25.55 -8.19 -3.20
CA PRO A 23 25.45 -8.88 -1.93
C PRO A 23 24.51 -8.08 -1.02
N VAL A 24 23.46 -8.74 -0.53
CA VAL A 24 22.64 -8.21 0.57
C VAL A 24 23.54 -8.30 1.80
N THR A 25 24.21 -7.20 2.16
CA THR A 25 24.84 -7.10 3.46
C THR A 25 23.71 -7.01 4.49
N SER A 26 23.51 -8.06 5.28
CA SER A 26 22.62 -8.01 6.43
C SER A 26 23.13 -6.91 7.37
N ARG A 27 22.37 -5.83 7.52
CA ARG A 27 22.66 -4.83 8.55
C ARG A 27 22.38 -5.50 9.89
N VAL A 28 23.40 -5.69 10.70
CA VAL A 28 23.26 -6.28 12.03
C VAL A 28 22.65 -5.23 12.96
N PRO A 29 21.64 -5.56 13.79
CA PRO A 29 21.13 -4.63 14.79
C PRO A 29 22.27 -4.13 15.68
N ASN A 30 22.40 -2.81 15.82
CA ASN A 30 23.36 -2.22 16.74
C ASN A 30 22.66 -1.98 18.08
N TYR A 31 23.01 -2.75 19.10
CA TYR A 31 22.41 -2.59 20.42
C TYR A 31 23.08 -1.42 21.17
N LYS A 32 22.85 -0.18 20.72
CA LYS A 32 23.48 1.05 21.24
C LYS A 32 23.32 1.21 22.77
N ALA A 33 22.24 0.68 23.34
CA ALA A 33 21.90 0.80 24.76
C ALA A 33 22.01 -0.50 25.57
N LEU A 34 22.55 -1.60 25.00
CA LEU A 34 22.69 -2.87 25.72
C LEU A 34 24.15 -3.20 25.99
N ILE A 35 24.44 -3.62 27.22
CA ILE A 35 25.75 -4.13 27.61
C ILE A 35 25.75 -5.65 27.41
N PRO A 36 26.70 -6.21 26.63
CA PRO A 36 26.78 -7.65 26.44
C PRO A 36 27.14 -8.33 27.76
N ILE A 37 26.28 -9.24 28.22
CA ILE A 37 26.59 -10.12 29.34
C ILE A 37 27.17 -11.41 28.77
N ASN A 38 28.44 -11.69 29.06
CA ASN A 38 29.09 -12.93 28.65
C ASN A 38 28.48 -14.12 29.40
N LEU A 39 27.58 -14.84 28.74
CA LEU A 39 27.06 -16.09 29.25
C LEU A 39 28.05 -17.21 28.90
N THR A 40 28.61 -17.86 29.92
CA THR A 40 29.36 -19.12 29.77
C THR A 40 28.38 -20.25 29.43
N SER A 41 28.03 -20.42 28.16
CA SER A 41 27.24 -21.57 27.71
C SER A 41 27.73 -22.14 26.38
N THR A 42 28.02 -23.44 26.39
CA THR A 42 28.55 -24.28 25.30
C THR A 42 27.51 -24.71 24.27
N ARG A 43 26.34 -24.06 24.20
CA ARG A 43 25.34 -24.35 23.17
C ARG A 43 25.34 -23.27 22.10
N LYS A 44 25.68 -23.65 20.87
CA LYS A 44 25.36 -22.87 19.66
C LYS A 44 23.84 -22.72 19.59
N VAL A 45 23.34 -21.62 20.12
CA VAL A 45 21.98 -21.14 19.82
C VAL A 45 21.95 -20.89 18.32
N PRO A 46 21.02 -21.48 17.55
CA PRO A 46 20.93 -21.18 16.13
C PRO A 46 20.71 -19.68 16.01
N SER A 47 21.59 -19.01 15.25
CA SER A 47 21.41 -17.62 14.88
C SER A 47 20.02 -17.47 14.30
N ARG A 48 19.11 -16.81 15.02
CA ARG A 48 17.84 -16.36 14.44
C ARG A 48 18.19 -15.35 13.37
N GLU A 49 18.43 -15.82 12.15
CA GLU A 49 18.32 -15.03 10.94
C GLU A 49 16.85 -14.61 10.78
N SER A 50 16.38 -13.67 11.62
CA SER A 50 14.95 -13.32 11.70
C SER A 50 14.58 -12.16 10.76
N GLY A 51 15.00 -12.28 9.51
CA GLY A 51 14.45 -11.43 8.45
C GLY A 51 13.02 -11.86 8.15
N PHE A 52 12.03 -10.99 8.37
CA PHE A 52 10.66 -11.22 7.91
C PHE A 52 10.19 -10.10 6.98
N ALA A 53 9.07 -10.36 6.31
CA ALA A 53 8.55 -9.44 5.32
C ALA A 53 7.91 -8.21 5.98
N VAL A 54 8.34 -7.02 5.56
CA VAL A 54 7.85 -5.73 6.07
C VAL A 54 7.33 -4.83 4.95
N PRO A 55 6.47 -3.83 5.26
CA PRO A 55 6.02 -2.84 4.29
C PRO A 55 7.19 -2.01 3.71
N LYS A 56 7.05 -1.57 2.46
CA LYS A 56 7.88 -0.51 1.88
C LYS A 56 7.30 0.86 2.22
N PHE A 57 8.15 1.77 2.70
CA PHE A 57 7.72 3.09 3.17
C PHE A 57 8.14 4.21 2.23
N MET A 58 7.37 5.30 2.25
CA MET A 58 7.69 6.59 1.64
C MET A 58 7.44 7.70 2.67
N PHE A 59 8.40 8.61 2.84
CA PHE A 59 8.26 9.80 3.68
C PHE A 59 8.39 11.03 2.81
N ILE A 60 7.43 11.95 2.92
CA ILE A 60 7.40 13.16 2.09
C ILE A 60 6.90 14.37 2.88
N ASN A 61 7.52 15.53 2.66
CA ASN A 61 6.87 16.82 2.89
C ASN A 61 6.24 17.29 1.57
N ILE A 62 4.91 17.22 1.51
CA ILE A 62 4.17 17.57 0.28
C ILE A 62 3.79 19.05 0.22
N CYS A 63 3.99 19.83 1.28
CA CYS A 63 3.58 21.24 1.39
C CYS A 63 2.12 21.47 0.92
N SER A 64 1.15 20.77 1.53
CA SER A 64 -0.28 20.66 1.22
C SER A 64 -0.71 19.53 0.29
N LEU A 65 -1.59 18.65 0.80
CA LEU A 65 -2.27 17.58 0.05
C LEU A 65 -3.43 18.11 -0.83
N ALA A 66 -4.07 19.20 -0.42
CA ALA A 66 -5.21 19.78 -1.11
C ALA A 66 -4.80 20.69 -2.28
N LYS A 67 -3.51 21.00 -2.43
CA LYS A 67 -3.04 21.92 -3.47
C LYS A 67 -3.23 21.35 -4.88
N THR A 68 -3.43 22.27 -5.83
CA THR A 68 -3.45 21.97 -7.26
C THR A 68 -2.38 22.82 -7.94
N LYS A 69 -1.55 22.18 -8.78
CA LYS A 69 -0.53 22.87 -9.56
C LYS A 69 -0.54 22.35 -10.98
N ASN A 70 -0.47 23.26 -11.96
CA ASN A 70 -0.57 22.92 -13.38
C ASN A 70 -1.79 22.03 -13.70
N ARG A 71 -2.93 22.33 -13.06
CA ARG A 71 -4.20 21.55 -13.16
C ARG A 71 -4.12 20.10 -12.68
N VAL A 72 -3.04 19.71 -12.01
CA VAL A 72 -2.90 18.41 -11.35
C VAL A 72 -3.01 18.59 -9.84
N ARG A 73 -3.94 17.85 -9.24
CA ARG A 73 -4.11 17.81 -7.78
C ARG A 73 -2.95 17.03 -7.16
N ALA A 74 -2.40 17.51 -6.05
CA ALA A 74 -1.27 16.85 -5.38
C ALA A 74 -1.59 15.39 -4.99
N VAL A 75 -2.82 15.12 -4.54
CA VAL A 75 -3.28 13.74 -4.25
C VAL A 75 -3.21 12.81 -5.46
N VAL A 76 -3.51 13.29 -6.67
CA VAL A 76 -3.47 12.48 -7.91
C VAL A 76 -2.03 12.20 -8.32
N ALA A 77 -1.15 13.18 -8.18
CA ALA A 77 0.28 12.98 -8.42
C ALA A 77 0.89 12.03 -7.37
N LEU A 78 0.49 12.17 -6.10
CA LEU A 78 0.90 11.26 -5.03
C LEU A 78 0.41 9.83 -5.30
N GLU A 79 -0.83 9.63 -5.75
CA GLU A 79 -1.33 8.32 -6.16
C GLU A 79 -0.42 7.66 -7.21
N ALA A 80 -0.03 8.41 -8.24
CA ALA A 80 0.88 7.91 -9.26
C ALA A 80 2.25 7.54 -8.67
N ASP A 81 2.79 8.34 -7.74
CA ASP A 81 4.05 8.07 -7.05
C ASP A 81 3.99 6.79 -6.21
N LEU A 82 2.90 6.59 -5.46
CA LEU A 82 2.68 5.40 -4.63
C LEU A 82 2.58 4.13 -5.48
N VAL A 83 1.86 4.20 -6.60
CA VAL A 83 1.69 3.07 -7.53
C VAL A 83 3.00 2.74 -8.25
N ASN A 84 3.68 3.74 -8.81
CA ASN A 84 4.90 3.53 -9.59
C ASN A 84 6.06 2.98 -8.75
N ASN A 85 6.10 3.35 -7.46
CA ASN A 85 7.14 2.90 -6.54
C ASN A 85 6.73 1.69 -5.70
N ASP A 86 5.50 1.20 -5.86
CA ASP A 86 4.91 0.09 -5.10
C ASP A 86 5.07 0.28 -3.59
N ILE A 87 4.58 1.42 -3.10
CA ILE A 87 4.67 1.83 -1.69
C ILE A 87 3.55 1.21 -0.88
N ASP A 88 3.85 0.65 0.29
CA ASP A 88 2.85 0.04 1.16
C ASP A 88 2.31 1.03 2.19
N VAL A 89 3.18 1.91 2.70
CA VAL A 89 2.84 2.97 3.66
C VAL A 89 3.51 4.28 3.25
N CYS A 90 2.77 5.39 3.27
CA CYS A 90 3.31 6.72 3.03
C CYS A 90 3.01 7.65 4.19
N VAL A 91 4.06 8.24 4.78
CA VAL A 91 3.95 9.29 5.78
C VAL A 91 4.11 10.65 5.08
N VAL A 92 3.16 11.53 5.32
CA VAL A 92 3.05 12.85 4.72
C VAL A 92 3.15 13.90 5.81
N SER A 93 4.24 14.65 5.80
CA SER A 93 4.42 15.89 6.55
C SER A 93 3.79 17.05 5.80
N GLU A 94 3.38 18.07 6.56
CA GLU A 94 2.75 19.27 6.02
C GLU A 94 1.54 18.95 5.12
N SER A 95 0.61 18.14 5.65
CA SER A 95 -0.63 17.80 4.96
C SER A 95 -1.50 19.03 4.64
N HIS A 96 -1.43 20.05 5.51
CA HIS A 96 -2.19 21.31 5.52
C HIS A 96 -3.71 21.08 5.43
N LEU A 97 -4.16 19.93 5.90
CA LEU A 97 -5.57 19.61 6.01
C LEU A 97 -6.16 20.28 7.24
N LYS A 98 -7.49 20.41 7.24
CA LYS A 98 -8.27 20.95 8.35
C LYS A 98 -9.34 19.94 8.76
N PRO A 99 -9.76 19.91 10.03
CA PRO A 99 -10.79 19.00 10.51
C PRO A 99 -12.08 19.02 9.69
N GLU A 100 -12.46 20.19 9.16
CA GLU A 100 -13.69 20.36 8.38
C GLU A 100 -13.59 19.78 6.96
N MET A 101 -12.37 19.48 6.48
CA MET A 101 -12.16 18.90 5.15
C MET A 101 -12.46 17.40 5.19
N PRO A 102 -13.42 16.89 4.40
CA PRO A 102 -13.71 15.46 4.37
C PRO A 102 -12.58 14.68 3.69
N ASP A 103 -12.30 13.48 4.18
CA ASP A 103 -11.25 12.60 3.64
C ASP A 103 -11.47 12.25 2.16
N ALA A 104 -12.72 12.29 1.69
CA ALA A 104 -13.07 12.12 0.27
C ALA A 104 -12.30 13.09 -0.66
N VAL A 105 -11.92 14.27 -0.17
CA VAL A 105 -11.10 15.22 -0.94
C VAL A 105 -9.71 14.65 -1.18
N VAL A 106 -9.13 13.92 -0.25
CA VAL A 106 -7.74 13.44 -0.33
C VAL A 106 -7.65 11.92 -0.38
N THR A 107 -8.72 11.24 -0.75
CA THR A 107 -8.72 9.79 -0.87
C THR A 107 -7.84 9.35 -2.04
N ILE A 108 -7.04 8.31 -1.81
CA ILE A 108 -6.23 7.65 -2.83
C ILE A 108 -6.76 6.23 -2.99
N HIS A 109 -6.95 5.79 -4.24
CA HIS A 109 -7.46 4.44 -4.49
C HIS A 109 -6.54 3.37 -3.90
N ASN A 110 -7.13 2.37 -3.23
CA ASN A 110 -6.42 1.28 -2.56
C ASN A 110 -5.57 1.68 -1.35
N TYR A 111 -5.74 2.90 -0.82
CA TYR A 111 -5.16 3.34 0.45
C TYR A 111 -6.23 3.92 1.37
N SER A 112 -6.01 3.75 2.67
CA SER A 112 -6.75 4.39 3.74
C SER A 112 -5.87 5.52 4.29
N ILE A 113 -6.47 6.69 4.52
CA ILE A 113 -5.79 7.84 5.12
C ILE A 113 -6.08 7.91 6.62
N PHE A 114 -5.04 8.15 7.41
CA PHE A 114 -5.13 8.47 8.82
C PHE A 114 -4.41 9.79 9.03
N ARG A 115 -5.06 10.80 9.63
CA ARG A 115 -4.47 12.13 9.77
C ARG A 115 -4.59 12.69 11.18
N ARG A 116 -3.65 13.57 11.50
CA ARG A 116 -3.63 14.45 12.67
C ARG A 116 -3.37 15.85 12.13
N ASP A 117 -4.46 16.59 11.92
CA ASP A 117 -4.43 17.96 11.41
C ASP A 117 -3.80 18.90 12.47
N ARG A 118 -3.21 20.03 12.08
CA ARG A 118 -2.57 20.92 13.07
C ARG A 118 -3.58 21.43 14.11
N SER A 119 -4.74 21.90 13.65
CA SER A 119 -5.82 22.41 14.50
C SER A 119 -6.65 21.30 15.15
N TRP A 120 -6.07 20.11 15.33
CA TRP A 120 -6.69 19.01 16.08
C TRP A 120 -7.10 19.48 17.48
N GLU A 121 -8.35 19.22 17.84
CA GLU A 121 -8.95 19.68 19.11
C GLU A 121 -8.87 21.20 19.36
N GLY A 122 -8.64 22.00 18.32
CA GLY A 122 -8.55 23.45 18.43
C GLY A 122 -7.35 23.98 19.23
N ARG A 123 -6.31 23.16 19.46
CA ARG A 123 -5.16 23.56 20.31
C ARG A 123 -4.09 24.37 19.61
N ASP A 124 -3.94 24.21 18.29
CA ASP A 124 -2.98 24.98 17.50
C ASP A 124 -3.66 25.56 16.26
N MET A 125 -3.91 26.87 16.29
CA MET A 125 -4.59 27.60 15.23
C MET A 125 -3.63 28.19 14.19
N ARG A 126 -2.32 27.89 14.27
CA ARG A 126 -1.37 28.35 13.25
C ARG A 126 -1.73 27.75 11.91
N ALA A 127 -1.55 28.53 10.84
CA ALA A 127 -1.76 28.03 9.50
C ALA A 127 -0.70 26.99 9.13
N LYS A 128 -1.05 26.08 8.21
CA LYS A 128 -0.16 25.04 7.64
C LYS A 128 0.27 23.99 8.68
N GLY A 129 1.00 22.97 8.30
CA GLY A 129 1.29 21.80 9.14
C GLY A 129 0.27 20.68 9.01
N GLY A 130 0.25 19.77 9.98
CA GLY A 130 -0.50 18.52 9.98
C GLY A 130 0.31 17.37 9.41
N VAL A 131 0.00 16.17 9.88
CA VAL A 131 0.61 14.91 9.44
C VAL A 131 -0.47 13.93 9.00
N ALA A 132 -0.18 13.14 7.97
CA ALA A 132 -1.05 12.06 7.52
C ALA A 132 -0.25 10.80 7.18
N ILE A 133 -0.87 9.64 7.33
CA ILE A 133 -0.35 8.34 6.95
C ILE A 133 -1.35 7.70 5.99
N TYR A 134 -0.89 7.36 4.79
CA TYR A 134 -1.60 6.48 3.88
C TYR A 134 -1.12 5.05 4.07
N VAL A 135 -2.06 4.13 4.29
CA VAL A 135 -1.77 2.70 4.43
C VAL A 135 -2.51 1.94 3.34
N ARG A 136 -1.81 1.08 2.61
CA ARG A 136 -2.42 0.25 1.57
C ARG A 136 -3.50 -0.65 2.17
N ASN A 137 -4.67 -0.74 1.53
CA ASN A 137 -5.87 -1.39 2.08
C ASN A 137 -5.75 -2.89 2.35
N ASN A 138 -4.72 -3.55 1.84
CA ASN A 138 -4.44 -4.96 2.15
C ASN A 138 -3.66 -5.14 3.46
N LEU A 139 -3.19 -4.07 4.10
CA LEU A 139 -2.53 -4.15 5.40
C LEU A 139 -3.58 -4.02 6.51
N LYS A 140 -3.47 -4.89 7.52
CA LYS A 140 -4.40 -4.89 8.65
C LYS A 140 -3.95 -3.86 9.67
N VAL A 141 -4.66 -2.74 9.73
CA VAL A 141 -4.54 -1.76 10.82
C VAL A 141 -5.28 -2.30 12.05
N ILE A 142 -4.64 -2.25 13.20
CA ILE A 142 -5.20 -2.77 14.47
C ILE A 142 -5.30 -1.72 15.57
N ASP A 143 -4.58 -0.62 15.46
CA ASP A 143 -4.66 0.50 16.40
C ASP A 143 -4.29 1.83 15.72
N ILE A 144 -4.87 2.93 16.21
CA ILE A 144 -4.62 4.29 15.71
C ILE A 144 -4.53 5.23 16.90
N TYR A 145 -3.38 5.87 17.04
CA TYR A 145 -3.09 6.85 18.06
C TYR A 145 -2.95 8.25 17.45
N ARG A 146 -3.56 9.27 18.06
CA ARG A 146 -3.37 10.67 17.63
C ARG A 146 -2.87 11.47 18.81
N SER A 147 -1.68 12.07 18.68
CA SER A 147 -1.19 12.94 19.73
C SER A 147 -2.02 14.21 19.77
N SER A 148 -2.44 14.50 20.99
CA SER A 148 -3.23 15.66 21.34
C SER A 148 -2.32 16.89 21.59
N LEU A 149 -1.02 16.66 21.78
CA LEU A 149 0.00 17.68 22.04
C LEU A 149 0.84 18.01 20.81
N TYR A 150 1.37 17.00 20.12
CA TYR A 150 2.36 17.14 19.06
C TYR A 150 1.81 16.72 17.70
N GLU A 151 2.38 17.24 16.60
CA GLU A 151 2.04 16.87 15.22
C GLU A 151 2.50 15.43 14.90
N LEU A 152 1.88 14.48 15.57
CA LEU A 152 2.24 13.07 15.64
C LEU A 152 1.00 12.19 15.55
N ILE A 153 1.07 11.17 14.70
CA ILE A 153 0.07 10.12 14.57
C ILE A 153 0.74 8.74 14.57
N GLY A 154 0.20 7.82 15.37
CA GLY A 154 0.60 6.42 15.40
C GLY A 154 -0.42 5.55 14.66
N VAL A 155 0.06 4.63 13.82
CA VAL A 155 -0.76 3.57 13.20
C VAL A 155 -0.06 2.24 13.41
N THR A 156 -0.73 1.29 14.07
CA THR A 156 -0.17 -0.04 14.29
C THR A 156 -0.76 -1.03 13.28
N LEU A 157 0.12 -1.76 12.60
CA LEU A 157 -0.21 -2.84 11.68
C LEU A 157 -0.02 -4.21 12.34
N LEU A 158 -0.87 -5.17 11.96
CA LEU A 158 -0.60 -6.59 12.14
C LEU A 158 -0.02 -7.16 10.84
N LEU A 159 1.25 -7.56 10.88
CA LEU A 159 1.93 -8.15 9.73
C LEU A 159 1.48 -9.60 9.50
N PRO A 160 1.61 -10.15 8.28
CA PRO A 160 1.25 -11.53 7.99
C PRO A 160 2.00 -12.58 8.84
N THR A 161 3.15 -12.23 9.40
CA THR A 161 3.92 -13.08 10.31
C THR A 161 3.34 -13.14 11.73
N GLY A 162 2.36 -12.28 12.05
CA GLY A 162 1.82 -12.10 13.40
C GLY A 162 2.53 -11.00 14.19
N ASN A 163 3.67 -10.50 13.74
CA ASN A 163 4.36 -9.37 14.36
C ASN A 163 3.55 -8.08 14.23
N ARG A 164 3.68 -7.21 15.23
CA ARG A 164 3.14 -5.85 15.19
C ARG A 164 4.19 -4.90 14.61
N MET A 165 3.70 -3.86 13.94
CA MET A 165 4.53 -2.76 13.49
C MET A 165 3.84 -1.44 13.79
N SER A 166 4.41 -0.64 14.68
CA SER A 166 3.91 0.70 15.02
C SER A 166 4.63 1.74 14.19
N ILE A 167 3.84 2.53 13.46
CA ILE A 167 4.29 3.54 12.52
C ILE A 167 3.93 4.89 13.10
N TYR A 168 4.93 5.70 13.42
CA TYR A 168 4.76 7.04 13.93
C TYR A 168 5.09 8.04 12.83
N GLY A 169 4.06 8.69 12.30
CA GLY A 169 4.20 9.80 11.37
C GLY A 169 4.32 11.09 12.16
N PHE A 170 5.40 11.83 11.94
CA PHE A 170 5.77 12.96 12.77
C PHE A 170 6.19 14.19 11.95
N TYR A 171 5.71 15.37 12.36
CA TYR A 171 6.21 16.65 11.87
C TYR A 171 6.66 17.51 13.06
N HIS A 172 7.95 17.85 13.11
CA HIS A 172 8.50 18.79 14.07
C HIS A 172 8.55 20.19 13.44
N PRO A 173 7.66 21.13 13.78
CA PRO A 173 7.63 22.42 13.12
C PRO A 173 8.86 23.27 13.49
N PRO A 174 9.43 24.07 12.57
CA PRO A 174 10.64 24.88 12.86
C PRO A 174 10.39 26.00 13.88
N ARG A 175 9.12 26.31 14.17
CA ARG A 175 8.73 27.17 15.28
C ARG A 175 7.76 26.37 16.14
N HIS A 176 8.06 26.19 17.40
CA HIS A 176 7.22 25.47 18.36
C HIS A 176 7.22 26.19 19.71
N ASN A 177 6.25 25.87 20.54
CA ASN A 177 6.03 26.45 21.88
C ASN A 177 6.20 25.42 23.00
N TYR A 178 6.87 24.31 22.72
CA TYR A 178 7.21 23.25 23.65
C TYR A 178 8.73 23.09 23.76
N LEU A 179 9.21 22.52 24.86
CA LEU A 179 10.61 22.12 25.00
C LEU A 179 10.85 20.85 24.19
N GLU A 180 12.01 20.77 23.54
CA GLU A 180 12.36 19.60 22.73
C GLU A 180 12.49 18.33 23.57
N SER A 181 13.03 18.44 24.80
CA SER A 181 13.09 17.32 25.75
C SER A 181 11.73 16.70 26.02
N ASP A 182 10.70 17.51 26.26
CA ASP A 182 9.34 17.02 26.55
C ASP A 182 8.78 16.22 25.37
N LEU A 183 9.09 16.66 24.14
CA LEU A 183 8.73 15.94 22.93
C LEU A 183 9.47 14.61 22.80
N LEU A 184 10.77 14.59 23.08
CA LEU A 184 11.57 13.35 23.03
C LEU A 184 11.09 12.34 24.07
N ASP A 185 10.91 12.77 25.32
CA ASP A 185 10.35 11.95 26.40
C ASP A 185 8.96 11.42 26.02
N TYR A 186 8.13 12.25 25.40
CA TYR A 186 6.82 11.82 24.92
C TYR A 186 6.92 10.74 23.84
N LEU A 187 7.82 10.88 22.87
CA LEU A 187 8.04 9.87 21.82
C LEU A 187 8.55 8.54 22.39
N ILE A 188 9.41 8.60 23.41
CA ILE A 188 9.95 7.42 24.08
C ILE A 188 8.87 6.72 24.89
N ASN A 189 8.13 7.46 25.72
CA ASN A 189 7.08 6.88 26.56
C ASN A 189 6.00 6.16 25.73
N ILE A 190 5.54 6.76 24.62
CA ILE A 190 4.53 6.09 23.77
C ILE A 190 5.09 4.85 23.07
N SER A 191 6.39 4.80 22.79
CA SER A 191 7.00 3.60 22.21
C SER A 191 7.24 2.53 23.24
N ASP A 192 7.67 2.90 24.45
CA ASP A 192 7.96 1.98 25.53
C ASP A 192 6.67 1.34 26.04
N ASP A 193 5.57 2.09 26.17
CA ASP A 193 4.25 1.54 26.47
C ASP A 193 3.83 0.43 25.49
N VAL A 194 4.16 0.62 24.20
CA VAL A 194 3.89 -0.38 23.15
C VAL A 194 4.82 -1.58 23.27
N LEU A 195 6.11 -1.36 23.51
CA LEU A 195 7.12 -2.41 23.62
C LEU A 195 6.95 -3.24 24.90
N ASP A 196 6.60 -2.63 26.03
CA ASP A 196 6.32 -3.33 27.29
C ASP A 196 5.15 -4.31 27.12
N LYS A 197 4.12 -3.90 26.37
CA LYS A 197 2.97 -4.75 26.08
C LYS A 197 3.25 -5.77 24.98
N TYR A 198 4.06 -5.40 23.99
CA TYR A 198 4.37 -6.20 22.81
C TYR A 198 5.86 -6.06 22.42
N PRO A 199 6.78 -6.80 23.08
CA PRO A 199 8.23 -6.59 22.96
C PRO A 199 8.81 -6.78 21.56
N ASP A 200 8.19 -7.63 20.74
CA ASP A 200 8.61 -7.89 19.36
C ASP A 200 8.06 -6.86 18.34
N THR A 201 7.50 -5.74 18.80
CA THR A 201 6.94 -4.72 17.91
C THR A 201 8.05 -4.00 17.14
N VAL A 202 7.90 -3.94 15.82
CA VAL A 202 8.76 -3.12 14.97
C VAL A 202 8.29 -1.68 15.04
N ILE A 203 9.21 -0.76 15.28
CA ILE A 203 8.94 0.67 15.28
C ILE A 203 9.52 1.28 14.02
N VAL A 204 8.71 2.12 13.35
CA VAL A 204 9.16 3.01 12.28
C VAL A 204 8.61 4.40 12.61
N CYS A 205 9.48 5.35 12.94
CA CYS A 205 9.10 6.73 13.26
C CYS A 205 9.73 7.68 12.27
N GLY A 206 8.99 8.61 11.65
CA GLY A 206 9.61 9.55 10.72
C GLY A 206 8.66 10.54 10.08
N GLY A 207 9.26 11.43 9.29
CA GLY A 207 8.60 12.54 8.60
C GLY A 207 9.58 13.69 8.43
N ASP A 208 9.11 14.92 8.58
CA ASP A 208 9.95 16.12 8.51
C ASP A 208 10.25 16.57 9.95
N LEU A 209 11.49 16.31 10.35
CA LEU A 209 11.97 16.48 11.71
C LEU A 209 12.62 17.86 11.91
N ASN A 210 12.72 18.68 10.86
CA ASN A 210 13.42 19.96 10.85
C ASN A 210 14.75 19.90 11.63
N SER A 211 14.82 20.59 12.78
CA SER A 211 16.02 20.75 13.60
C SER A 211 16.09 19.84 14.83
N LEU A 212 15.21 18.84 14.94
CA LEU A 212 15.18 17.91 16.07
C LEU A 212 16.56 17.27 16.27
N ASP A 213 17.02 17.14 17.52
CA ASP A 213 18.24 16.38 17.84
C ASP A 213 18.03 14.87 17.64
N ILE A 214 18.25 14.42 16.40
CA ILE A 214 18.15 13.02 16.00
C ILE A 214 19.15 12.16 16.80
N LYS A 215 20.34 12.66 17.12
CA LYS A 215 21.34 11.88 17.85
C LYS A 215 20.88 11.61 19.27
N HIS A 216 20.36 12.63 19.94
CA HIS A 216 19.81 12.47 21.27
C HIS A 216 18.62 11.50 21.28
N LEU A 217 17.75 11.58 20.25
CA LEU A 217 16.67 10.61 20.08
C LEU A 217 17.20 9.18 19.88
N GLU A 218 18.24 8.97 19.06
CA GLU A 218 18.87 7.65 18.88
C GLU A 218 19.46 7.11 20.18
N GLU A 219 20.09 7.97 21.00
CA GLU A 219 20.66 7.61 22.30
C GLU A 219 19.60 7.18 23.30
N LEU A 220 18.48 7.92 23.38
CA LEU A 220 17.42 7.63 24.33
C LEU A 220 16.55 6.42 23.92
N SER A 221 16.25 6.30 22.62
CA SER A 221 15.34 5.26 22.11
C SER A 221 16.04 3.98 21.68
N GLY A 222 17.35 4.02 21.44
CA GLY A 222 18.09 2.94 20.80
C GLY A 222 17.72 2.72 19.34
N TRP A 223 16.98 3.63 18.70
CA TRP A 223 16.64 3.53 17.28
C TRP A 223 17.81 3.98 16.40
N ASP A 224 17.75 3.59 15.14
CA ASP A 224 18.72 4.00 14.14
C ASP A 224 18.08 4.90 13.09
N ALA A 225 18.68 6.07 12.89
CA ALA A 225 18.34 6.96 11.80
C ALA A 225 18.77 6.38 10.46
N MET A 226 17.85 6.38 9.49
CA MET A 226 18.02 5.64 8.23
C MET A 226 18.41 6.51 7.04
N VAL A 227 18.24 7.84 7.14
CA VAL A 227 18.52 8.79 6.05
C VAL A 227 19.87 9.48 6.24
N ASP A 228 20.74 9.35 5.24
CA ASP A 228 22.11 9.87 5.22
C ASP A 228 22.38 10.84 4.05
N PHE A 229 21.32 11.40 3.45
CA PHE A 229 21.40 12.30 2.30
C PHE A 229 20.53 13.55 2.50
N SER A 230 20.85 14.62 1.78
CA SER A 230 20.07 15.87 1.82
C SER A 230 18.65 15.67 1.29
N THR A 231 17.67 16.13 2.06
CA THR A 231 16.23 16.03 1.75
C THR A 231 15.61 17.38 1.43
N ARG A 232 16.31 18.50 1.70
CA ARG A 232 15.94 19.84 1.23
C ARG A 232 17.19 20.66 0.97
N GLY A 233 17.43 21.05 -0.28
CA GLY A 233 18.67 21.72 -0.67
C GLY A 233 19.90 20.91 -0.23
N ASN A 234 20.75 21.49 0.62
CA ASN A 234 21.94 20.84 1.17
C ASN A 234 21.75 20.31 2.61
N THR A 235 20.51 20.26 3.11
CA THR A 235 20.18 19.85 4.49
C THR A 235 19.37 18.57 4.51
N CYS A 236 19.56 17.75 5.56
CA CYS A 236 18.74 16.56 5.85
C CYS A 236 17.74 16.93 6.97
N LEU A 237 16.50 17.27 6.58
CA LEU A 237 15.42 17.63 7.50
C LEU A 237 14.44 16.47 7.69
N ASP A 238 14.16 15.76 6.61
CA ASP A 238 13.34 14.56 6.62
C ASP A 238 14.17 13.32 7.01
N ASN A 239 13.75 12.58 8.04
CA ASN A 239 14.38 11.32 8.44
C ASN A 239 13.33 10.27 8.87
N CYS A 240 13.76 9.02 8.95
CA CYS A 240 13.02 7.95 9.57
C CYS A 240 13.95 7.08 10.42
N LEU A 241 13.46 6.66 11.58
CA LEU A 241 14.15 5.89 12.58
C LEU A 241 13.46 4.55 12.80
N THR A 242 14.20 3.52 13.17
CA THR A 242 13.65 2.19 13.49
C THR A 242 14.46 1.46 14.54
N ASN A 243 13.80 0.62 15.33
CA ASN A 243 14.45 -0.32 16.25
C ASN A 243 14.91 -1.62 15.55
N ARG A 244 14.62 -1.80 14.26
CA ARG A 244 14.89 -3.04 13.50
C ARG A 244 15.47 -2.76 12.12
N ILE A 245 16.70 -2.22 12.10
CA ILE A 245 17.39 -1.86 10.85
C ILE A 245 17.59 -3.05 9.92
N ASP A 246 17.70 -4.25 10.49
CA ASP A 246 17.92 -5.51 9.80
C ASP A 246 16.74 -5.90 8.89
N LEU A 247 15.55 -5.35 9.14
CA LEU A 247 14.36 -5.58 8.33
C LEU A 247 14.29 -4.67 7.08
N PHE A 248 15.16 -3.67 6.98
CA PHE A 248 15.11 -2.65 5.93
C PHE A 248 16.41 -2.55 5.13
N SER A 249 16.28 -2.11 3.89
CA SER A 249 17.42 -1.76 3.04
C SER A 249 17.79 -0.29 3.20
N LYS A 250 18.94 0.11 2.63
CA LYS A 250 19.38 1.52 2.61
C LYS A 250 18.31 2.42 1.96
N CYS A 251 17.99 3.54 2.61
CA CYS A 251 17.11 4.56 2.06
C CYS A 251 17.69 5.17 0.77
N TYR A 252 16.81 5.66 -0.10
CA TYR A 252 17.22 6.39 -1.29
C TYR A 252 16.28 7.58 -1.59
N PRO A 253 16.80 8.65 -2.23
CA PRO A 253 16.01 9.83 -2.55
C PRO A 253 15.02 9.57 -3.68
N PHE A 254 13.88 10.26 -3.64
CA PHE A 254 12.82 10.20 -4.63
C PHE A 254 12.31 11.60 -4.97
N HIS A 255 12.30 11.94 -6.25
CA HIS A 255 11.68 13.18 -6.72
C HIS A 255 10.19 12.96 -6.96
N MET A 256 9.37 13.63 -6.14
CA MET A 256 7.92 13.60 -6.27
C MET A 256 7.44 14.24 -7.58
N LEU A 257 6.35 13.71 -8.12
CA LEU A 257 5.65 14.34 -9.25
C LEU A 257 5.00 15.66 -8.85
N THR A 258 4.58 15.77 -7.58
CA THR A 258 4.08 17.03 -7.03
C THR A 258 5.25 17.98 -6.77
N LYS A 259 5.16 19.23 -7.25
CA LYS A 259 6.18 20.24 -6.97
C LYS A 259 6.25 20.56 -5.46
N THR A 260 7.39 20.28 -4.88
CA THR A 260 7.86 20.59 -3.53
C THR A 260 9.35 20.94 -3.63
N ASP A 261 9.89 21.67 -2.67
CA ASP A 261 11.33 21.90 -2.50
C ASP A 261 12.02 20.79 -1.68
N HIS A 262 11.24 19.84 -1.15
CA HIS A 262 11.75 18.63 -0.50
C HIS A 262 11.96 17.48 -1.51
N ILE A 263 12.86 16.58 -1.14
CA ILE A 263 13.11 15.31 -1.79
C ILE A 263 12.46 14.25 -0.90
N GLY A 264 11.61 13.41 -1.50
CA GLY A 264 11.00 12.30 -0.78
C GLY A 264 12.03 11.22 -0.42
N VAL A 265 11.76 10.49 0.64
CA VAL A 265 12.59 9.37 1.10
C VAL A 265 11.83 8.08 0.88
N ILE A 266 12.48 7.10 0.25
CA ILE A 266 11.97 5.72 0.20
C ILE A 266 12.80 4.86 1.13
N LEU A 267 12.13 4.19 2.07
CA LEU A 267 12.69 3.17 2.95
C LEU A 267 12.23 1.78 2.44
N PRO A 268 13.12 1.03 1.76
CA PRO A 268 12.76 -0.25 1.16
C PRO A 268 12.73 -1.36 2.20
N ALA A 269 11.77 -2.27 2.07
CA ALA A 269 11.76 -3.51 2.83
C ALA A 269 12.95 -4.41 2.44
N GLY A 270 13.65 -4.98 3.41
CA GLY A 270 14.68 -6.01 3.18
C GLY A 270 14.06 -7.28 2.58
N THR A 271 12.96 -7.74 3.17
CA THR A 271 12.06 -8.73 2.56
C THR A 271 10.70 -8.09 2.32
N LYS A 272 10.21 -8.13 1.09
CA LYS A 272 8.95 -7.49 0.73
C LYS A 272 7.73 -8.34 1.07
N LEU A 273 6.65 -7.68 1.50
CA LEU A 273 5.34 -8.32 1.65
C LEU A 273 4.87 -8.96 0.33
N LYS A 274 4.39 -10.20 0.43
CA LYS A 274 3.77 -10.88 -0.71
C LYS A 274 2.42 -10.22 -1.02
N PRO A 275 2.07 -10.04 -2.30
CA PRO A 275 0.74 -9.58 -2.67
C PRO A 275 -0.34 -10.49 -2.08
N MET A 276 -1.35 -9.89 -1.45
CA MET A 276 -2.47 -10.63 -0.90
C MET A 276 -3.39 -11.04 -2.02
N ARG A 277 -3.78 -12.31 -2.05
CA ARG A 277 -4.67 -12.86 -3.05
C ARG A 277 -6.00 -13.23 -2.41
N ARG A 278 -7.09 -12.68 -2.92
CA ARG A 278 -8.46 -13.08 -2.57
C ARG A 278 -9.13 -13.80 -3.72
N LYS A 279 -9.94 -14.80 -3.42
CA LYS A 279 -10.83 -15.40 -4.42
C LYS A 279 -12.08 -14.52 -4.50
N VAL A 280 -12.43 -14.12 -5.71
CA VAL A 280 -13.66 -13.38 -6.01
C VAL A 280 -14.51 -14.25 -6.91
N GLU A 281 -15.78 -14.34 -6.55
CA GLU A 281 -16.80 -15.05 -7.32
C GLU A 281 -17.65 -14.07 -8.09
N PHE A 282 -17.95 -14.40 -9.34
CA PHE A 282 -18.83 -13.59 -10.18
C PHE A 282 -19.60 -14.49 -11.14
N ARG A 283 -20.83 -14.10 -11.50
CA ARG A 283 -21.67 -14.87 -12.41
C ARG A 283 -21.55 -14.39 -13.85
N ASP A 284 -21.68 -15.33 -14.78
CA ASP A 284 -21.66 -15.05 -16.20
C ASP A 284 -23.03 -14.57 -16.70
N CYS A 285 -23.29 -13.27 -16.55
CA CYS A 285 -24.58 -12.65 -16.90
C CYS A 285 -24.63 -12.13 -18.35
N ARG A 286 -23.93 -12.78 -19.30
CA ARG A 286 -24.03 -12.42 -20.73
C ARG A 286 -25.48 -12.56 -21.21
N LYS A 287 -25.88 -11.76 -22.21
CA LYS A 287 -27.27 -11.68 -22.69
C LYS A 287 -27.93 -13.06 -22.90
N HIS A 288 -27.32 -13.95 -23.68
CA HIS A 288 -27.83 -15.32 -23.90
C HIS A 288 -28.02 -16.11 -22.59
N ARG A 289 -27.13 -15.95 -21.60
CA ARG A 289 -27.23 -16.63 -20.29
C ARG A 289 -28.43 -16.14 -19.48
N LYS A 290 -28.75 -14.85 -19.57
CA LYS A 290 -29.95 -14.27 -18.97
C LYS A 290 -31.21 -14.77 -19.67
N GLU A 291 -31.18 -14.85 -21.00
CA GLU A 291 -32.29 -15.40 -21.80
C GLU A 291 -32.54 -16.88 -21.45
N ASP A 292 -31.49 -17.68 -21.33
CA ASP A 292 -31.57 -19.09 -20.89
C ASP A 292 -32.18 -19.20 -19.48
N PHE A 293 -31.80 -18.29 -18.57
CA PHE A 293 -32.38 -18.22 -17.22
C PHE A 293 -33.87 -17.84 -17.23
N HIS A 294 -34.25 -16.84 -18.03
CA HIS A 294 -35.66 -16.44 -18.17
C HIS A 294 -36.52 -17.57 -18.72
N LYS A 295 -36.03 -18.30 -19.73
CA LYS A 295 -36.74 -19.47 -20.26
C LYS A 295 -36.89 -20.57 -19.21
N ALA A 296 -35.81 -20.88 -18.49
CA ALA A 296 -35.83 -21.91 -17.45
C ALA A 296 -36.82 -21.59 -16.32
N LEU A 297 -36.96 -20.31 -15.92
CA LEU A 297 -37.96 -19.90 -14.93
C LEU A 297 -39.40 -19.96 -15.47
N ALA A 298 -39.60 -19.65 -16.76
CA ALA A 298 -40.92 -19.71 -17.39
C ALA A 298 -41.41 -21.14 -17.60
N GLU A 299 -40.48 -22.09 -17.77
CA GLU A 299 -40.76 -23.52 -17.94
C GLU A 299 -40.80 -24.30 -16.61
N GLU A 300 -40.40 -23.69 -15.50
CA GLU A 300 -40.38 -24.35 -14.18
C GLU A 300 -41.80 -24.57 -13.66
N ASP A 301 -42.03 -25.77 -13.12
CA ASP A 301 -43.26 -26.09 -12.39
C ASP A 301 -43.20 -25.49 -10.98
N TRP A 302 -44.18 -24.64 -10.64
CA TRP A 302 -44.25 -23.95 -9.36
C TRP A 302 -45.26 -24.56 -8.38
N GLU A 303 -45.86 -25.70 -8.72
CA GLU A 303 -46.92 -26.31 -7.90
C GLU A 303 -46.44 -26.64 -6.47
N ASP A 304 -45.19 -27.11 -6.33
CA ASP A 304 -44.57 -27.38 -5.03
C ASP A 304 -44.47 -26.13 -4.12
N VAL A 305 -44.43 -24.94 -4.72
CA VAL A 305 -44.37 -23.66 -4.00
C VAL A 305 -45.78 -23.14 -3.71
N SER A 306 -46.70 -23.25 -4.67
CA SER A 306 -48.08 -22.76 -4.53
C SER A 306 -48.92 -23.59 -3.57
N GLN A 307 -48.71 -24.91 -3.51
CA GLN A 307 -49.46 -25.84 -2.65
C GLN A 307 -48.83 -26.04 -1.26
N SER A 308 -47.69 -25.42 -0.97
CA SER A 308 -47.04 -25.56 0.33
C SER A 308 -47.92 -24.98 1.45
N THR A 309 -48.16 -25.78 2.50
CA THR A 309 -48.96 -25.38 3.67
C THR A 309 -48.17 -24.54 4.66
N ASN A 310 -46.84 -24.53 4.55
CA ASN A 310 -45.94 -23.76 5.41
C ASN A 310 -45.21 -22.70 4.57
N VAL A 311 -45.31 -21.44 5.02
CA VAL A 311 -44.68 -20.28 4.35
C VAL A 311 -43.16 -20.42 4.27
N ASN A 312 -42.52 -20.91 5.34
CA ASN A 312 -41.07 -21.11 5.34
C ASN A 312 -40.66 -22.16 4.30
N ASP A 313 -41.42 -23.25 4.19
CA ASP A 313 -41.13 -24.31 3.22
C ASP A 313 -41.38 -23.83 1.78
N ALA A 314 -42.41 -23.01 1.57
CA ALA A 314 -42.68 -22.38 0.27
C ALA A 314 -41.52 -21.47 -0.16
N VAL A 315 -41.05 -20.60 0.74
CA VAL A 315 -39.93 -19.69 0.49
C VAL A 315 -38.64 -20.46 0.24
N ASN A 316 -38.33 -21.47 1.07
CA ASN A 316 -37.14 -22.30 0.89
C ASN A 316 -37.17 -23.04 -0.46
N CYS A 317 -38.34 -23.54 -0.87
CA CYS A 317 -38.51 -24.23 -2.15
C CYS A 317 -38.33 -23.27 -3.34
N LEU A 318 -38.94 -22.07 -3.26
CA LEU A 318 -38.79 -21.01 -4.24
C LEU A 318 -37.32 -20.58 -4.41
N GLU A 319 -36.65 -20.26 -3.30
CA GLU A 319 -35.24 -19.85 -3.30
C GLU A 319 -34.35 -20.93 -3.91
N ARG A 320 -34.57 -22.19 -3.53
CA ARG A 320 -33.82 -23.33 -4.08
C ARG A 320 -34.01 -23.46 -5.58
N LYS A 321 -35.25 -23.47 -6.10
CA LYS A 321 -35.53 -23.58 -7.54
C LYS A 321 -34.90 -22.43 -8.34
N ILE A 322 -35.05 -21.19 -7.84
CA ILE A 322 -34.42 -20.02 -8.47
C ILE A 322 -32.89 -20.17 -8.47
N MET A 323 -32.30 -20.55 -7.34
CA MET A 323 -30.85 -20.72 -7.21
C MET A 323 -30.31 -21.84 -8.10
N ASP A 324 -31.03 -22.94 -8.25
CA ASP A 324 -30.67 -24.06 -9.13
C ASP A 324 -30.65 -23.61 -10.59
N HIS A 325 -31.69 -22.90 -11.04
CA HIS A 325 -31.73 -22.30 -12.38
C HIS A 325 -30.64 -21.25 -12.57
N MET A 326 -30.38 -20.40 -11.57
CA MET A 326 -29.29 -19.43 -11.62
C MET A 326 -27.93 -20.12 -11.75
N ASN A 327 -27.69 -21.21 -11.00
CA ASN A 327 -26.44 -21.97 -11.04
C ASN A 327 -26.24 -22.69 -12.37
N LYS A 328 -27.32 -23.21 -12.96
CA LYS A 328 -27.32 -23.86 -14.27
C LYS A 328 -27.09 -22.87 -15.41
N CYS A 329 -27.90 -21.82 -15.48
CA CYS A 329 -27.90 -20.88 -16.60
C CYS A 329 -26.78 -19.84 -16.47
N MET A 330 -26.53 -19.31 -15.27
CA MET A 330 -25.53 -18.27 -14.99
C MET A 330 -24.48 -18.77 -13.96
N PRO A 331 -23.65 -19.76 -14.33
CA PRO A 331 -22.74 -20.39 -13.40
C PRO A 331 -21.72 -19.39 -12.82
N THR A 332 -21.41 -19.58 -11.55
CA THR A 332 -20.39 -18.81 -10.83
C THR A 332 -19.00 -19.15 -11.35
N LYS A 333 -18.17 -18.14 -11.51
CA LYS A 333 -16.75 -18.25 -11.84
C LYS A 333 -15.92 -17.64 -10.73
N THR A 334 -14.91 -18.38 -10.30
CA THR A 334 -13.98 -17.94 -9.26
C THR A 334 -12.64 -17.55 -9.89
N VAL A 335 -12.16 -16.36 -9.58
CA VAL A 335 -10.83 -15.86 -9.98
C VAL A 335 -10.08 -15.32 -8.77
N SER A 336 -8.75 -15.41 -8.80
CA SER A 336 -7.91 -14.82 -7.76
C SER A 336 -7.51 -13.40 -8.14
N ILE A 337 -7.93 -12.42 -7.35
CA ILE A 337 -7.54 -11.01 -7.45
C ILE A 337 -6.42 -10.77 -6.43
N SER A 338 -5.36 -10.09 -6.88
CA SER A 338 -4.18 -9.71 -6.12
C SER A 338 -4.29 -8.25 -5.68
N SER A 339 -3.81 -7.91 -4.49
CA SER A 339 -3.68 -6.51 -4.06
C SER A 339 -2.73 -5.68 -4.92
N SER A 340 -1.87 -6.36 -5.70
CA SER A 340 -0.97 -5.76 -6.68
C SER A 340 -1.55 -5.65 -8.09
N ASP A 341 -2.82 -6.05 -8.29
CA ASP A 341 -3.45 -5.90 -9.60
C ASP A 341 -3.74 -4.41 -9.88
N PRO A 342 -3.54 -3.93 -11.10
CA PRO A 342 -3.88 -2.55 -11.44
C PRO A 342 -5.39 -2.33 -11.40
N TYR A 343 -5.85 -1.10 -11.14
CA TYR A 343 -7.27 -0.76 -10.99
C TYR A 343 -8.17 -1.23 -12.15
N TRP A 344 -7.63 -1.27 -13.37
CA TRP A 344 -8.37 -1.70 -14.55
C TRP A 344 -8.49 -3.23 -14.67
N MET A 345 -7.81 -4.01 -13.82
CA MET A 345 -7.80 -5.48 -13.81
C MET A 345 -9.02 -6.05 -13.09
N SER A 346 -10.13 -6.17 -13.82
CA SER A 346 -11.36 -6.78 -13.30
C SER A 346 -11.32 -8.31 -13.21
N PRO A 347 -12.20 -8.93 -12.40
CA PRO A 347 -12.43 -10.38 -12.41
C PRO A 347 -12.68 -10.96 -13.81
N LEU A 348 -13.41 -10.22 -14.65
CA LEU A 348 -13.68 -10.61 -16.03
C LEU A 348 -12.38 -10.71 -16.85
N ILE A 349 -11.48 -9.72 -16.76
CA ILE A 349 -10.19 -9.76 -17.48
C ILE A 349 -9.37 -10.96 -17.02
N LYS A 350 -9.28 -11.24 -15.71
CA LYS A 350 -8.56 -12.41 -15.21
C LYS A 350 -9.16 -13.72 -15.71
N SER A 351 -10.48 -13.82 -15.77
CA SER A 351 -11.15 -14.97 -16.34
C SER A 351 -10.83 -15.13 -17.83
N LEU A 352 -10.84 -14.03 -18.60
CA LEU A 352 -10.50 -14.06 -20.02
C LEU A 352 -9.03 -14.44 -20.25
N LEU A 353 -8.11 -13.95 -19.42
CA LEU A 353 -6.69 -14.31 -19.46
C LEU A 353 -6.48 -15.80 -19.16
N LYS A 354 -7.20 -16.34 -18.17
CA LYS A 354 -7.18 -17.79 -17.86
C LYS A 354 -7.80 -18.63 -18.99
N SER A 355 -8.84 -18.13 -19.64
CA SER A 355 -9.39 -18.78 -20.84
C SER A 355 -8.39 -18.73 -21.99
N LYS A 356 -7.73 -17.60 -22.22
CA LYS A 356 -6.70 -17.42 -23.26
C LYS A 356 -5.53 -18.38 -23.05
N SER A 357 -5.06 -18.57 -21.83
CA SER A 357 -3.93 -19.47 -21.54
C SER A 357 -4.22 -20.94 -21.85
N ARG A 358 -5.49 -21.31 -22.02
CA ARG A 358 -5.94 -22.67 -22.40
C ARG A 358 -6.12 -22.84 -23.91
N ILE A 359 -6.04 -21.77 -24.70
CA ILE A 359 -6.16 -21.83 -26.15
C ILE A 359 -4.80 -22.22 -26.75
N ALA A 360 -4.77 -23.27 -27.57
CA ALA A 360 -3.57 -23.70 -28.26
C ALA A 360 -3.05 -22.60 -29.22
N ARG A 361 -1.73 -22.44 -29.34
CA ARG A 361 -1.10 -21.45 -30.23
C ARG A 361 -1.47 -21.61 -31.71
N SER A 362 -1.89 -22.81 -32.11
CA SER A 362 -2.38 -23.11 -33.47
C SER A 362 -3.74 -22.49 -33.78
N GLN A 363 -4.58 -22.19 -32.77
CA GLN A 363 -5.92 -21.61 -32.96
C GLN A 363 -5.87 -20.09 -33.06
N LYS A 364 -5.28 -19.58 -34.16
CA LYS A 364 -5.02 -18.15 -34.37
C LYS A 364 -6.29 -17.28 -34.28
N ASP A 365 -7.40 -17.72 -34.88
CA ASP A 365 -8.64 -16.93 -34.90
C ASP A 365 -9.26 -16.77 -33.51
N ARG A 366 -9.28 -17.85 -32.72
CA ARG A 366 -9.77 -17.79 -31.33
C ARG A 366 -8.88 -16.92 -30.45
N LEU A 367 -7.56 -16.97 -30.66
CA LEU A 367 -6.60 -16.09 -29.98
C LEU A 367 -6.81 -14.62 -30.36
N SER A 368 -7.05 -14.32 -31.64
CA SER A 368 -7.34 -12.97 -32.12
C SER A 368 -8.62 -12.42 -31.46
N LEU A 369 -9.70 -13.20 -31.48
CA LEU A 369 -10.98 -12.80 -30.90
C LEU A 369 -10.89 -12.54 -29.39
N ILE A 370 -10.23 -13.43 -28.64
CA ILE A 370 -10.10 -13.24 -27.19
C ILE A 370 -9.18 -12.07 -26.85
N ASN A 371 -8.12 -11.83 -27.62
CA ASN A 371 -7.23 -10.69 -27.43
C ASN A 371 -7.97 -9.37 -27.67
N LYS A 372 -8.76 -9.28 -28.76
CA LYS A 372 -9.60 -8.11 -29.04
C LYS A 372 -10.54 -7.84 -27.87
N ARG A 373 -11.25 -8.87 -27.39
CA ARG A 373 -12.16 -8.75 -26.25
C ARG A 373 -11.46 -8.32 -24.96
N ILE A 374 -10.28 -8.87 -24.65
CA ILE A 374 -9.50 -8.45 -23.48
C ILE A 374 -9.12 -6.97 -23.59
N SER A 375 -8.68 -6.53 -24.77
CA SER A 375 -8.32 -5.14 -25.04
C SER A 375 -9.51 -4.20 -24.85
N ASP A 376 -10.67 -4.55 -25.42
CA ASP A 376 -11.89 -3.73 -25.32
C ASP A 376 -12.32 -3.55 -23.86
N VAL A 377 -12.30 -4.63 -23.07
CA VAL A 377 -12.66 -4.58 -21.65
C VAL A 377 -11.63 -3.77 -20.84
N ILE A 378 -10.33 -3.88 -21.13
CA ILE A 378 -9.30 -3.05 -20.49
C ILE A 378 -9.56 -1.56 -20.79
N CYS A 379 -9.83 -1.22 -22.05
CA CYS A 379 -10.14 0.16 -22.45
C CYS A 379 -11.39 0.69 -21.75
N GLN A 380 -12.45 -0.12 -21.67
CA GLN A 380 -13.68 0.24 -20.98
C GLN A 380 -13.44 0.45 -19.48
N ASN A 381 -12.74 -0.47 -18.82
CA ASN A 381 -12.42 -0.35 -17.39
C ASN A 381 -11.58 0.89 -17.10
N ARG A 382 -10.60 1.20 -17.95
CA ARG A 382 -9.79 2.42 -17.82
C ARG A 382 -10.61 3.70 -18.00
N ARG A 383 -11.61 3.70 -18.87
CA ARG A 383 -12.51 4.85 -19.08
C ARG A 383 -13.46 5.04 -17.91
N ASN A 384 -14.10 3.97 -17.45
CA ASN A 384 -15.04 4.02 -16.33
C ASN A 384 -14.36 4.48 -15.04
N PHE A 385 -13.09 4.13 -14.83
CA PHE A 385 -12.31 4.60 -13.69
C PHE A 385 -11.98 6.09 -13.75
N ARG A 386 -11.86 6.70 -14.94
CA ARG A 386 -11.63 8.15 -15.07
C ARG A 386 -12.88 9.00 -14.81
N ALA A 387 -14.05 8.37 -14.70
CA ALA A 387 -15.35 9.02 -14.53
C ALA A 387 -15.88 8.94 -13.09
N LEU A 388 -15.17 8.24 -12.19
CA LEU A 388 -15.37 8.20 -10.74
C LEU A 388 -14.25 9.03 -10.10
#